data_AF-A0A841ILG3-F1
#
_entry.id   AF-A0A841ILG3-F1
#
_cell.length_a   1.000
_cell.length_b   1.000
_cell.length_c   1.000
_cell.angle_alpha   90.00
_cell.angle_beta   90.00
_cell.angle_gamma   90.00
#
_symmetry.space_group_name_H-M   'P 1'
#
loop_
_entity.id
_entity.type
_entity.pdbx_description
1 polymer ?
#
loop_
_entity_poly.entity_id
_entity_poly.type
_entity_poly.pdbx_seq_one_letter_code
_entity_poly.pdbx_strand_id
1 'polypeptide(L)'
;MTDPYRTTHETTIAYDSLKDTANALQARYIALSRAATGDPDQQQAWNRRILAVRDAVSGVDPDDREAITALAQNLGRRLRELKGTG
;
A
#
# COMPACT_ATOMS: atom_id res chain seq x y z
N MET A 1 10.16 14.00 28.45
CA MET A 1 9.39 12.81 28.83
C MET A 1 8.29 12.66 27.80
N THR A 2 8.43 11.71 26.88
CA THR A 2 7.47 11.48 25.79
C THR A 2 6.29 10.71 26.34
N ASP A 3 5.07 11.20 26.08
CA ASP A 3 3.84 10.54 26.51
C ASP A 3 3.65 9.22 25.71
N PRO A 4 3.63 8.05 26.36
CA PRO A 4 3.49 6.77 25.69
C PRO A 4 2.13 6.62 24.99
N TYR A 5 1.05 7.21 25.53
CA TYR A 5 -0.27 7.16 24.91
C TYR A 5 -0.33 7.94 23.60
N ARG A 6 0.34 9.10 23.55
CA ARG A 6 0.46 9.89 22.32
C ARG A 6 1.21 9.12 21.24
N THR A 7 2.29 8.43 21.62
CA THR A 7 3.12 7.67 20.68
C THR A 7 2.34 6.49 20.08
N THR A 8 1.63 5.72 20.90
CA THR A 8 0.76 4.63 20.42
C THR A 8 -0.35 5.15 19.49
N HIS A 9 -0.99 6.27 19.83
CA HIS A 9 -2.04 6.84 18.99
C HIS A 9 -1.52 7.31 17.62
N GLU A 10 -0.36 7.97 17.58
CA GLU A 10 0.27 8.41 16.34
C GLU A 10 0.70 7.23 15.44
N THR A 11 1.18 6.13 16.03
CA THR A 11 1.52 4.90 15.28
C THR A 11 0.27 4.23 14.71
N THR A 12 -0.82 4.12 15.49
CA THR A 12 -2.10 3.58 15.00
C THR A 12 -2.63 4.38 13.80
N ILE A 13 -2.64 5.71 13.89
CA ILE A 13 -3.08 6.57 12.78
C ILE A 13 -2.21 6.34 11.53
N ALA A 14 -0.89 6.21 11.70
CA ALA A 14 0.02 5.94 10.60
C ALA A 14 -0.28 4.58 9.95
N TYR A 15 -0.58 3.56 10.75
CA TYR A 15 -0.88 2.22 10.27
C TYR A 15 -2.23 2.14 9.54
N ASP A 16 -3.25 2.87 10.03
CA ASP A 16 -4.54 3.00 9.34
C ASP A 16 -4.36 3.70 7.98
N SER A 17 -3.59 4.79 7.94
CA SER A 17 -3.27 5.48 6.69
C SER A 17 -2.50 4.60 5.70
N LEU A 18 -1.58 3.76 6.19
CA LEU A 18 -0.89 2.75 5.39
C LEU A 18 -1.90 1.76 4.78
N LYS A 19 -2.82 1.22 5.59
CA LYS A 19 -3.84 0.27 5.14
C LYS A 19 -4.76 0.86 4.08
N ASP A 20 -5.23 2.09 4.29
CA ASP A 20 -6.08 2.78 3.31
C ASP A 20 -5.36 2.98 1.97
N THR A 21 -4.09 3.39 2.03
CA THR A 21 -3.26 3.58 0.84
C THR A 21 -3.00 2.25 0.12
N ALA A 22 -2.70 1.19 0.87
CA ALA A 22 -2.49 -0.14 0.32
C ALA A 22 -3.76 -0.68 -0.36
N ASN A 23 -4.92 -0.55 0.28
CA ASN A 23 -6.21 -0.96 -0.25
C ASN A 23 -6.53 -0.22 -1.55
N ALA A 24 -6.32 1.10 -1.59
CA ALA A 24 -6.55 1.90 -2.79
C ALA A 24 -5.63 1.47 -3.96
N LEU A 25 -4.36 1.16 -3.67
CA LEU A 25 -3.41 0.68 -4.67
C LEU A 25 -3.77 -0.72 -5.18
N GLN A 26 -4.15 -1.63 -4.28
CA GLN A 26 -4.60 -2.97 -4.66
C GLN A 26 -5.86 -2.91 -5.52
N ALA A 27 -6.85 -2.08 -5.16
CA ALA A 27 -8.04 -1.86 -5.97
C ALA A 27 -7.69 -1.38 -7.39
N ARG A 28 -6.70 -0.48 -7.52
CA ARG A 28 -6.22 -0.02 -8.83
C ARG A 28 -5.57 -1.15 -9.63
N TYR A 29 -4.73 -1.98 -9.02
CA TYR A 29 -4.16 -3.15 -9.69
C TYR A 29 -5.21 -4.18 -10.09
N ILE A 30 -6.25 -4.40 -9.28
CA ILE A 30 -7.37 -5.28 -9.64
C ILE A 30 -8.09 -4.73 -10.87
N ALA A 31 -8.36 -3.42 -10.93
CA ALA A 31 -8.98 -2.80 -12.10
C ALA A 31 -8.11 -2.95 -13.36
N LEU A 32 -6.79 -2.76 -13.25
CA LEU A 32 -5.85 -2.94 -14.36
C LEU A 32 -5.73 -4.40 -14.80
N SER A 33 -5.72 -5.34 -13.87
CA SER A 33 -5.77 -6.78 -14.15
C SER A 33 -7.02 -7.15 -14.94
N ARG A 34 -8.20 -6.65 -14.53
CA ARG A 34 -9.45 -6.86 -15.28
C ARG A 34 -9.45 -6.20 -16.66
N ALA A 35 -8.85 -5.02 -16.78
CA ALA A 35 -8.75 -4.32 -18.07
C ALA A 35 -7.80 -5.02 -19.06
N ALA A 36 -6.81 -5.76 -18.58
CA ALA A 36 -5.89 -6.57 -19.37
C ALA A 36 -6.53 -7.88 -19.90
N THR A 37 -7.82 -7.86 -20.22
CA THR A 37 -8.53 -9.03 -20.77
C THR A 37 -7.89 -9.43 -22.10
N GLY A 38 -7.54 -10.72 -22.25
CA GLY A 38 -6.86 -11.25 -23.44
C GLY A 38 -5.33 -11.22 -23.38
N ASP A 39 -4.74 -10.67 -22.31
CA ASP A 39 -3.30 -10.70 -22.06
C ASP A 39 -3.00 -11.35 -20.68
N PRO A 40 -2.86 -12.69 -20.63
CA PRO A 40 -2.65 -13.41 -19.37
C PRO A 40 -1.36 -13.02 -18.64
N ASP A 41 -0.30 -12.66 -19.37
CA ASP A 41 0.98 -12.26 -18.78
C ASP A 41 0.83 -10.91 -18.06
N GLN A 42 0.11 -9.98 -18.68
CA GLN A 42 -0.18 -8.69 -18.07
C GLN A 42 -1.12 -8.82 -16.87
N GLN A 43 -2.14 -9.68 -16.93
CA GLN A 43 -2.98 -10.01 -15.76
C GLN A 43 -2.14 -10.58 -14.61
N GLN A 44 -1.26 -11.54 -14.89
CA GLN A 44 -0.35 -12.09 -13.89
C GLN A 44 0.59 -11.04 -13.31
N ALA A 45 1.10 -10.12 -14.14
CA ALA A 45 1.96 -9.03 -13.67
C ALA A 45 1.22 -8.13 -12.66
N TRP A 46 -0.04 -7.77 -12.93
CA TRP A 46 -0.86 -7.01 -11.98
C TRP A 46 -1.17 -7.80 -10.71
N ASN A 47 -1.47 -9.10 -10.83
CA ASN A 47 -1.72 -9.97 -9.68
C ASN A 47 -0.47 -10.10 -8.77
N ARG A 48 0.72 -10.24 -9.34
CA ARG A 48 1.98 -10.24 -8.58
C ARG A 48 2.18 -8.93 -7.82
N ARG A 49 1.80 -7.79 -8.41
CA ARG A 49 1.85 -6.48 -7.73
C ARG A 49 0.87 -6.37 -6.56
N ILE A 50 -0.31 -6.98 -6.65
CA ILE A 50 -1.27 -7.04 -5.53
C ILE A 50 -0.67 -7.82 -4.35
N LEU A 51 -0.05 -8.97 -4.64
CA LEU A 51 0.62 -9.80 -3.62
C LEU A 51 1.79 -9.06 -2.99
N ALA A 52 2.64 -8.42 -3.79
CA ALA A 52 3.77 -7.65 -3.27
C ALA A 52 3.34 -6.51 -2.31
N VAL A 53 2.19 -5.86 -2.55
CA VAL A 53 1.64 -4.86 -1.61
C VAL A 53 1.19 -5.53 -0.31
N ARG A 54 0.52 -6.68 -0.39
CA ARG A 54 0.08 -7.44 0.78
C ARG A 54 1.27 -7.89 1.63
N ASP A 55 2.29 -8.43 0.98
CA ASP A 55 3.50 -8.92 1.66
C ASP A 55 4.26 -7.77 2.33
N ALA A 56 4.35 -6.61 1.67
CA ALA A 56 4.98 -5.42 2.26
C ALA A 56 4.22 -4.91 3.50
N VAL A 57 2.89 -4.88 3.46
CA VAL A 57 2.06 -4.46 4.62
C VAL A 57 2.10 -5.50 5.74
N SER A 58 2.23 -6.79 5.42
CA SER A 58 2.36 -7.84 6.43
C SER A 58 3.75 -7.92 7.06
N GLY A 59 4.78 -7.45 6.35
CA GLY A 59 6.17 -7.50 6.79
C GLY A 59 6.66 -6.25 7.51
N VAL A 60 5.88 -5.17 7.55
CA VAL A 60 6.23 -3.97 8.32
C VAL A 60 5.95 -4.21 9.80
N ASP A 61 6.87 -3.77 10.66
CA ASP A 61 6.67 -3.77 12.10
C ASP A 61 5.54 -2.77 12.46
N PRO A 62 4.45 -3.22 13.10
CA PRO A 62 3.33 -2.35 13.46
C PRO A 62 3.68 -1.30 14.53
N ASP A 63 4.78 -1.46 15.26
CA ASP A 63 5.23 -0.49 16.26
C ASP A 63 6.27 0.50 15.69
N ASP A 64 6.85 0.22 14.52
CA ASP A 64 7.78 1.10 13.83
C ASP A 64 7.05 2.11 12.95
N ARG A 65 6.72 3.26 13.56
CA ARG A 65 6.07 4.38 12.88
C ARG A 65 6.85 4.86 11.65
N GLU A 66 8.18 4.86 11.69
CA GLU A 66 9.00 5.35 10.57
C GLU A 66 8.87 4.40 9.38
N ALA A 67 8.98 3.09 9.62
CA ALA A 67 8.79 2.06 8.60
C ALA A 67 7.38 2.09 8.01
N ILE A 68 6.35 2.24 8.86
CA ILE A 68 4.94 2.39 8.42
C ILE A 68 4.78 3.60 7.51
N THR A 69 5.31 4.75 7.95
CA THR A 69 5.18 6.02 7.20
C THR A 69 5.92 5.95 5.87
N ALA A 70 7.14 5.41 5.86
CA ALA A 70 7.93 5.22 4.65
C ALA A 70 7.22 4.29 3.65
N LEU A 71 6.63 3.19 4.13
CA LEU A 71 5.85 2.29 3.30
C LEU A 71 4.60 2.99 2.73
N ALA A 72 3.85 3.71 3.57
CA ALA A 72 2.66 4.45 3.12
C ALA A 72 3.01 5.48 2.02
N GLN A 73 4.11 6.22 2.18
CA GLN A 73 4.59 7.17 1.17
C GLN A 73 5.01 6.48 -0.12
N ASN A 74 5.66 5.31 -0.04
CA ASN A 74 6.04 4.52 -1.20
C ASN A 74 4.80 4.04 -1.98
N LEU A 75 3.83 3.44 -1.29
CA LEU A 75 2.60 2.97 -1.90
C LEU A 75 1.77 4.13 -2.47
N GLY A 76 1.69 5.25 -1.77
CA GLY A 76 1.00 6.45 -2.22
C GLY A 76 1.63 7.06 -3.48
N ARG A 77 2.95 7.02 -3.61
CA ARG A 77 3.66 7.43 -4.84
C ARG A 77 3.29 6.54 -6.02
N ARG A 78 3.34 5.22 -5.86
CA ARG A 78 2.93 4.26 -6.90
C ARG A 78 1.48 4.47 -7.32
N LEU A 79 0.59 4.71 -6.36
CA LEU A 79 -0.82 5.01 -6.66
C LEU A 79 -0.98 6.30 -7.48
N ARG A 80 -0.23 7.36 -7.15
CA ARG A 80 -0.24 8.61 -7.92
C ARG A 80 0.30 8.42 -9.34
N GLU A 81 1.38 7.67 -9.51
CA GLU A 81 1.94 7.35 -10.83
C GLU A 81 0.89 6.66 -11.71
N LEU A 82 0.16 5.67 -11.18
CA LEU A 82 -0.93 4.97 -11.90
C LEU A 82 -2.17 5.82 -12.19
N LYS A 83 -2.35 6.94 -11.49
CA LYS A 83 -3.42 7.92 -11.75
C LYS A 83 -2.99 8.96 -12.77
N GLY A 84 -1.71 9.32 -12.80
CA GLY A 84 -1.14 10.29 -13.76
C GLY A 84 -0.90 9.71 -15.16
N THR A 85 -1.04 8.39 -15.34
CA THR A 85 -0.94 7.73 -16.66
C THR A 85 -2.28 7.65 -17.41
N GLY A 86 -3.24 8.53 -17.09
CA GLY A 86 -4.58 8.58 -17.68
C GLY A 86 -4.72 9.69 -18.71
#